data_AF-F0X9M0-F1
#
_entry.id   AF-F0X9M0-F1
#
_cell.length_a   1.000
_cell.length_b   1.000
_cell.length_c   1.000
_cell.angle_alpha   90.00
_cell.angle_beta   90.00
_cell.angle_gamma   90.00
#
_symmetry.space_group_name_H-M   'P 1'
#
loop_
_entity.id
_entity.type
_entity.pdbx_description
1 polymer ?
#
loop_
_entity_poly.entity_id
_entity_poly.type
_entity_poly.pdbx_seq_one_letter_code
_entity_poly.pdbx_strand_id
1 'polypeptide(L)'
;MRWHRNPFFHTAVLPPSVAPSARQSTDLDGATAAAAAANRAAVLADDVEAIAATGPQATSSAVANVDSTPQGLLAEAAKLAVEQTHHPRLSFLARRHHEPSIPRLTILEPSDHLTPYQFFYIFIIDGMGAFILSGAINFAIAYAMYKTINSDKHPIRLFQFPNTIAGDAALTVFIQCVITWFIELILVNRDIRSGHIQPIGFIPEPANALLRWFLLLDRLPATGSSGSGNNGETSGSGSGNASGGDDEIFRPLSAPHDANCRCDKHVEPYEPGSLKHWMFFLVSQLIRALMLGVLAFLLVWGPAIGIMTAVGDHHNGDWWFDSSSWAPPIFKLIYGGVLALLTTPLFVIFWLVRCGWALQANQRHLDEVS
;
A
#
# COMPACT_ATOMS: atom_id res chain seq x y z
N MET A 1 -11.14 -13.21 16.82
CA MET A 1 -10.61 -13.18 15.43
C MET A 1 -9.09 -13.20 15.51
N ARG A 2 -8.44 -14.24 14.99
CA ARG A 2 -6.97 -14.39 15.04
C ARG A 2 -6.35 -13.54 13.92
N TRP A 3 -5.74 -12.41 14.29
CA TRP A 3 -4.96 -11.59 13.38
C TRP A 3 -3.53 -12.13 13.34
N HIS A 4 -3.25 -13.06 12.41
CA HIS A 4 -1.92 -13.63 12.24
C HIS A 4 -1.00 -12.80 11.34
N ARG A 5 0.29 -13.00 11.57
CA ARG A 5 1.47 -12.31 11.02
C ARG A 5 1.36 -12.03 9.52
N ASN A 6 1.56 -10.77 9.15
CA ASN A 6 1.42 -10.27 7.78
C ASN A 6 2.78 -10.38 7.05
N PRO A 7 2.87 -11.09 5.90
CA PRO A 7 4.16 -11.51 5.33
C PRO A 7 5.01 -10.35 4.83
N PHE A 8 4.37 -9.23 4.46
CA PHE A 8 5.08 -8.02 4.06
C PHE A 8 6.04 -7.49 5.12
N PHE A 9 5.69 -7.62 6.41
CA PHE A 9 6.43 -6.92 7.46
C PHE A 9 7.52 -7.78 8.12
N HIS A 10 7.37 -9.11 8.14
CA HIS A 10 8.46 -10.01 8.55
C HIS A 10 9.61 -10.03 7.54
N THR A 11 9.34 -9.77 6.26
CA THR A 11 10.39 -9.54 5.25
C THR A 11 10.79 -8.07 5.12
N ALA A 12 9.98 -7.10 5.58
CA ALA A 12 10.32 -5.67 5.50
C ALA A 12 11.24 -5.15 6.59
N VAL A 13 11.12 -5.66 7.81
CA VAL A 13 11.72 -5.02 9.00
C VAL A 13 12.81 -5.87 9.65
N LEU A 14 12.86 -7.17 9.36
CA LEU A 14 13.91 -8.03 9.88
C LEU A 14 14.95 -8.30 8.78
N PRO A 15 16.18 -7.78 8.89
CA PRO A 15 17.27 -8.45 8.20
C PRO A 15 17.40 -9.87 8.77
N PRO A 16 17.72 -10.88 7.94
CA PRO A 16 18.16 -12.17 8.46
C PRO A 16 19.36 -11.90 9.39
N SER A 17 19.39 -12.52 10.57
CA SER A 17 20.33 -12.21 11.65
C SER A 17 21.77 -12.07 11.18
N VAL A 18 22.37 -10.88 11.25
CA VAL A 18 23.81 -10.69 11.06
C VAL A 18 24.35 -9.61 12.00
N ALA A 19 25.42 -9.96 12.73
CA ALA A 19 26.15 -9.17 13.71
C ALA A 19 26.80 -7.87 13.13
N PRO A 20 27.11 -6.86 13.97
CA PRO A 20 27.48 -5.52 13.50
C PRO A 20 28.99 -5.39 13.16
N SER A 21 29.33 -4.68 12.07
CA SER A 21 30.71 -4.24 11.80
C SER A 21 30.82 -3.09 10.78
N ALA A 22 30.89 -1.84 11.25
CA ALA A 22 31.53 -0.64 10.63
C ALA A 22 31.06 -0.10 9.24
N ARG A 23 31.18 1.25 9.12
CA ARG A 23 30.67 2.21 8.11
C ARG A 23 31.52 2.35 6.83
N GLN A 24 30.89 2.60 5.67
CA GLN A 24 31.31 3.61 4.66
C GLN A 24 30.21 3.93 3.62
N SER A 25 30.41 5.01 2.84
CA SER A 25 29.44 5.96 2.26
C SER A 25 28.90 5.70 0.84
N THR A 26 27.63 6.11 0.65
CA THR A 26 26.89 6.74 -0.48
C THR A 26 27.13 6.37 -1.96
N ASP A 27 26.02 6.09 -2.68
CA ASP A 27 25.80 6.54 -4.07
C ASP A 27 24.31 6.77 -4.41
N LEU A 28 24.05 7.79 -5.23
CA LEU A 28 22.77 8.37 -5.64
C LEU A 28 22.45 8.00 -7.11
N ASP A 29 21.55 7.03 -7.34
CA ASP A 29 21.00 6.76 -8.70
C ASP A 29 19.52 6.30 -8.71
N GLY A 30 18.85 6.20 -7.54
CA GLY A 30 17.53 5.55 -7.43
C GLY A 30 16.29 6.41 -7.74
N ALA A 31 16.42 7.74 -7.79
CA ALA A 31 15.27 8.65 -7.82
C ALA A 31 14.46 8.60 -9.14
N THR A 32 15.11 8.28 -10.27
CA THR A 32 14.49 8.32 -11.61
C THR A 32 13.59 7.11 -11.89
N ALA A 33 13.84 5.97 -11.23
CA ALA A 33 13.07 4.74 -11.43
C ALA A 33 11.72 4.74 -10.70
N ALA A 34 11.59 5.50 -9.60
CA ALA A 34 10.36 5.60 -8.81
C ALA A 34 9.26 6.37 -9.55
N ALA A 35 9.62 7.46 -10.22
CA ALA A 35 8.72 8.25 -11.04
C ALA A 35 8.16 7.44 -12.23
N ALA A 36 8.96 6.55 -12.80
CA ALA A 36 8.53 5.66 -13.90
C ALA A 36 7.52 4.59 -13.45
N ALA A 37 7.63 4.09 -12.22
CA ALA A 37 6.68 3.11 -11.67
C ALA A 37 5.33 3.77 -11.31
N ALA A 38 5.35 4.99 -10.78
CA ALA A 38 4.14 5.77 -10.51
C ALA A 38 3.38 6.12 -11.80
N ASN A 39 4.10 6.49 -12.88
CA ASN A 39 3.48 6.71 -14.20
C ASN A 39 2.80 5.44 -14.75
N ARG A 40 3.37 4.25 -14.53
CA ARG A 40 2.72 2.99 -14.97
C ARG A 40 1.46 2.66 -14.18
N ALA A 41 1.41 2.97 -12.88
CA ALA A 41 0.21 2.77 -12.08
C ALA A 41 -0.91 3.77 -12.44
N ALA A 42 -0.54 5.01 -12.78
CA ALA A 42 -1.49 6.02 -13.25
C ALA A 42 -2.10 5.68 -14.61
N VAL A 43 -1.29 5.16 -15.55
CA VAL A 43 -1.78 4.70 -16.87
C VAL A 43 -2.74 3.51 -16.74
N LEU A 44 -2.55 2.63 -15.75
CA LEU A 44 -3.48 1.52 -15.50
C LEU A 44 -4.81 1.96 -14.85
N ALA A 45 -4.83 3.12 -14.19
CA ALA A 45 -6.07 3.73 -13.69
C ALA A 45 -6.89 4.36 -14.82
N ASP A 46 -6.20 4.90 -15.84
CA ASP A 46 -6.78 5.44 -17.08
C ASP A 46 -7.64 4.40 -17.82
N ASP A 47 -7.18 3.13 -17.84
CA ASP A 47 -7.95 2.02 -18.44
C ASP A 47 -9.23 1.70 -17.66
N VAL A 48 -9.22 1.82 -16.32
CA VAL A 48 -10.38 1.47 -15.49
C VAL A 48 -11.45 2.58 -15.51
N GLU A 49 -11.04 3.85 -15.57
CA GLU A 49 -11.94 4.99 -15.64
C GLU A 49 -12.55 5.15 -17.04
N ALA A 50 -11.79 4.86 -18.11
CA ALA A 50 -12.31 4.82 -19.47
C ALA A 50 -13.33 3.69 -19.69
N ILE A 51 -13.16 2.53 -19.03
CA ILE A 51 -14.10 1.39 -19.12
C ILE A 51 -15.43 1.69 -18.41
N ALA A 52 -15.41 2.52 -17.35
CA ALA A 52 -16.64 2.93 -16.66
C ALA A 52 -17.50 3.92 -17.48
N ALA A 53 -16.93 4.59 -18.49
CA ALA A 53 -17.63 5.58 -19.31
C ALA A 53 -18.35 5.00 -20.55
N THR A 54 -18.24 3.70 -20.82
CA THR A 54 -18.90 3.04 -21.97
C THR A 54 -20.01 2.09 -21.52
N GLY A 55 -21.27 2.54 -21.61
CA GLY A 55 -22.45 1.68 -21.48
C GLY A 55 -22.67 0.78 -22.72
N PRO A 56 -23.43 -0.34 -22.59
CA PRO A 56 -23.57 -1.33 -23.65
C PRO A 56 -24.58 -0.87 -24.72
N GLN A 57 -24.14 -0.74 -25.98
CA GLN A 57 -25.05 -0.70 -27.13
C GLN A 57 -25.01 -2.01 -27.91
N ALA A 58 -26.21 -2.57 -28.09
CA ALA A 58 -26.49 -3.74 -28.90
C ALA A 58 -26.81 -3.34 -30.36
N THR A 59 -26.27 -4.15 -31.29
CA THR A 59 -26.73 -4.51 -32.64
C THR A 59 -27.01 -3.42 -33.70
N SER A 60 -26.28 -3.49 -34.83
CA SER A 60 -26.81 -3.87 -36.16
C SER A 60 -26.05 -3.19 -37.32
N SER A 61 -25.41 -4.04 -38.15
CA SER A 61 -25.34 -4.01 -39.62
C SER A 61 -24.90 -2.74 -40.35
N ALA A 62 -23.71 -2.75 -40.96
CA ALA A 62 -23.50 -2.21 -42.31
C ALA A 62 -22.23 -2.80 -42.96
N VAL A 63 -22.42 -3.29 -44.19
CA VAL A 63 -21.45 -3.83 -45.14
C VAL A 63 -20.62 -2.71 -45.76
N ALA A 64 -19.30 -2.85 -45.81
CA ALA A 64 -18.47 -2.26 -46.86
C ALA A 64 -17.09 -2.96 -46.95
N ASN A 65 -16.84 -3.55 -48.11
CA ASN A 65 -15.55 -4.02 -48.61
C ASN A 65 -14.51 -2.89 -48.59
N VAL A 66 -13.34 -3.12 -48.02
CA VAL A 66 -12.07 -2.53 -48.48
C VAL A 66 -10.97 -3.58 -48.35
N ASP A 67 -10.52 -4.01 -49.51
CA ASP A 67 -9.39 -4.89 -49.77
C ASP A 67 -8.10 -4.04 -49.64
N SER A 68 -7.23 -4.35 -48.68
CA SER A 68 -5.81 -3.95 -48.73
C SER A 68 -4.98 -4.73 -47.70
N THR A 69 -4.11 -5.57 -48.23
CA THR A 69 -3.05 -6.33 -47.56
C THR A 69 -1.95 -5.41 -47.00
N PRO A 70 -1.46 -5.66 -45.78
CA PRO A 70 -0.11 -5.26 -45.39
C PRO A 70 0.71 -6.50 -44.97
N GLN A 71 1.30 -7.20 -45.94
CA GLN A 71 2.21 -8.33 -45.73
C GLN A 71 3.70 -7.92 -45.60
N GLY A 72 4.02 -6.67 -45.26
CA GLY A 72 5.41 -6.17 -45.32
C GLY A 72 6.21 -6.22 -44.02
N LEU A 73 5.61 -5.88 -42.87
CA LEU A 73 6.40 -5.43 -41.71
C LEU A 73 6.71 -6.52 -40.67
N LEU A 74 5.86 -7.53 -40.52
CA LEU A 74 6.08 -8.62 -39.55
C LEU A 74 7.03 -9.72 -40.09
N ALA A 75 7.07 -9.91 -41.41
CA ALA A 75 7.98 -10.88 -42.03
C ALA A 75 9.45 -10.39 -42.02
N GLU A 76 9.66 -9.07 -42.06
CA GLU A 76 11.00 -8.46 -42.04
C GLU A 76 11.58 -8.40 -40.61
N ALA A 77 10.73 -8.19 -39.59
CA ALA A 77 11.13 -8.29 -38.18
C ALA A 77 11.52 -9.73 -37.76
N ALA A 78 10.85 -10.74 -38.33
CA ALA A 78 11.18 -12.15 -38.06
C ALA A 78 12.51 -12.59 -38.68
N LYS A 79 12.93 -11.98 -39.80
CA LYS A 79 14.25 -12.25 -40.41
C LYS A 79 15.40 -11.67 -39.61
N LEU A 80 15.23 -10.47 -39.04
CA LEU A 80 16.28 -9.85 -38.21
C LEU A 80 16.49 -10.55 -36.86
N ALA A 81 15.46 -11.21 -36.31
CA ALA A 81 15.58 -11.96 -35.06
C ALA A 81 16.36 -13.28 -35.18
N VAL A 82 16.45 -13.86 -36.38
CA VAL A 82 17.14 -15.14 -36.61
C VAL A 82 18.64 -14.97 -36.83
N GLU A 83 19.08 -13.81 -37.33
CA GLU A 83 20.48 -13.56 -37.71
C GLU A 83 21.40 -13.15 -36.53
N GLN A 84 20.84 -12.88 -35.34
CA GLN A 84 21.64 -12.57 -34.14
C GLN A 84 22.14 -13.80 -33.34
N THR A 85 21.84 -15.03 -33.79
CA THR A 85 22.02 -16.23 -32.94
C THR A 85 23.31 -17.03 -33.15
N HIS A 86 24.32 -16.50 -33.86
CA HIS A 86 25.56 -17.25 -34.11
C HIS A 86 26.84 -16.43 -33.95
N HIS A 87 27.29 -16.25 -32.71
CA HIS A 87 28.72 -16.07 -32.42
C HIS A 87 29.19 -17.07 -31.37
N PRO A 88 29.98 -18.09 -31.76
CA PRO A 88 30.64 -18.97 -30.81
C PRO A 88 32.04 -18.45 -30.44
N ARG A 89 32.33 -18.58 -29.14
CA ARG A 89 33.65 -18.81 -28.52
C ARG A 89 34.57 -17.62 -28.14
N LEU A 90 34.70 -17.52 -26.81
CA LEU A 90 35.93 -17.57 -26.00
C LEU A 90 36.81 -16.31 -25.86
N SER A 91 36.66 -15.66 -24.70
CA SER A 91 37.73 -15.12 -23.87
C SER A 91 37.18 -15.03 -22.43
N PHE A 92 37.43 -15.99 -21.52
CA PHE A 92 38.66 -16.13 -20.74
C PHE A 92 39.28 -14.80 -20.29
N LEU A 93 38.50 -13.99 -19.58
CA LEU A 93 39.05 -13.01 -18.65
C LEU A 93 38.32 -13.11 -17.30
N ALA A 94 39.11 -13.54 -16.31
CA ALA A 94 38.99 -13.23 -14.89
C ALA A 94 37.58 -12.92 -14.37
N ARG A 95 36.88 -13.99 -13.98
CA ARG A 95 35.78 -13.94 -13.02
C ARG A 95 36.35 -13.41 -11.69
N ARG A 96 36.46 -12.07 -11.56
CA ARG A 96 36.56 -11.43 -10.24
C ARG A 96 35.35 -11.94 -9.48
N HIS A 97 35.61 -12.67 -8.39
CA HIS A 97 34.63 -12.89 -7.35
C HIS A 97 34.24 -11.50 -6.84
N HIS A 98 33.25 -10.88 -7.48
CA HIS A 98 32.51 -9.79 -6.91
C HIS A 98 31.70 -10.48 -5.82
N GLU A 99 32.31 -10.57 -4.64
CA GLU A 99 31.61 -10.95 -3.42
C GLU A 99 30.41 -10.00 -3.35
N PRO A 100 29.17 -10.51 -3.49
CA PRO A 100 28.01 -9.64 -3.52
C PRO A 100 27.98 -8.94 -2.17
N SER A 101 28.29 -7.64 -2.17
CA SER A 101 28.18 -6.80 -0.99
C SER A 101 26.74 -6.92 -0.53
N ILE A 102 26.51 -7.70 0.53
CA ILE A 102 25.17 -7.86 1.11
C ILE A 102 24.75 -6.44 1.49
N PRO A 103 23.72 -5.86 0.83
CA PRO A 103 23.28 -4.52 1.14
C PRO A 103 22.86 -4.54 2.61
N ARG A 104 23.65 -3.89 3.47
CA ARG A 104 23.24 -3.73 4.85
C ARG A 104 22.07 -2.77 4.86
N LEU A 105 20.88 -3.33 5.03
CA LEU A 105 19.66 -2.62 5.37
C LEU A 105 19.96 -1.81 6.64
N THR A 106 20.34 -0.56 6.44
CA THR A 106 20.62 0.38 7.54
C THR A 106 19.28 1.00 7.89
N ILE A 107 18.45 0.23 8.57
CA ILE A 107 17.19 0.74 9.12
C ILE A 107 17.59 1.76 10.20
N LEU A 108 17.20 3.01 10.00
CA LEU A 108 17.47 4.07 10.97
C LEU A 108 16.55 3.91 12.19
N GLU A 109 17.07 4.33 13.34
CA GLU A 109 16.29 4.34 14.58
C GLU A 109 15.08 5.30 14.45
N PRO A 110 13.94 4.99 15.09
CA PRO A 110 12.78 5.87 15.09
C PRO A 110 13.14 7.25 15.67
N SER A 111 12.68 8.32 15.01
CA SER A 111 12.97 9.69 15.46
C SER A 111 12.10 10.10 16.64
N ASP A 112 12.72 10.76 17.63
CA ASP A 112 12.07 11.33 18.82
C ASP A 112 11.40 12.70 18.57
N HIS A 113 11.58 13.28 17.39
CA HIS A 113 10.94 14.54 17.00
C HIS A 113 10.74 14.58 15.48
N LEU A 114 9.91 15.52 15.01
CA LEU A 114 9.75 15.74 13.58
C LEU A 114 11.01 16.45 13.05
N THR A 115 11.88 15.70 12.38
CA THR A 115 13.11 16.28 11.81
C THR A 115 12.76 17.21 10.64
N PRO A 116 13.55 18.28 10.38
CA PRO A 116 13.33 19.14 9.22
C PRO A 116 13.35 18.37 7.90
N TYR A 117 14.15 17.30 7.83
CA TYR A 117 14.21 16.42 6.66
C TYR A 117 12.90 15.64 6.47
N GLN A 118 12.33 15.07 7.53
CA GLN A 118 11.00 14.43 7.47
C GLN A 118 9.92 15.43 7.09
N PHE A 119 9.95 16.65 7.64
CA PHE A 119 9.00 17.70 7.26
C PHE A 119 9.09 18.03 5.77
N PHE A 120 10.30 18.24 5.26
CA PHE A 120 10.53 18.51 3.83
C PHE A 120 10.02 17.36 2.95
N TYR A 121 10.35 16.13 3.32
CA TYR A 121 9.88 14.94 2.63
C TYR A 121 8.34 14.87 2.57
N ILE A 122 7.68 14.95 3.72
CA ILE A 122 6.21 14.81 3.85
C ILE A 122 5.45 15.90 3.10
N PHE A 123 5.84 17.17 3.27
CA PHE A 123 5.03 18.29 2.76
C PHE A 123 5.46 18.79 1.38
N ILE A 124 6.76 18.74 1.07
CA ILE A 124 7.26 19.27 -0.21
C ILE A 124 7.33 18.15 -1.25
N ILE A 125 8.01 17.04 -0.95
CA ILE A 125 8.14 15.96 -1.92
C ILE A 125 6.79 15.27 -2.12
N ASP A 126 6.20 14.76 -1.04
CA ASP A 126 4.94 14.02 -1.16
C ASP A 126 3.72 14.94 -1.25
N GLY A 127 3.65 16.02 -0.47
CA GLY A 127 2.54 16.97 -0.55
C GLY A 127 2.49 17.75 -1.87
N MET A 128 3.47 18.62 -2.11
CA MET A 128 3.49 19.48 -3.30
C MET A 128 3.79 18.70 -4.58
N GLY A 129 4.64 17.67 -4.52
CA GLY A 129 4.85 16.77 -5.66
C GLY A 129 3.56 16.05 -6.07
N ALA A 130 2.80 15.50 -5.11
CA ALA A 130 1.51 14.88 -5.43
C ALA A 130 0.47 15.89 -5.89
N PHE A 131 0.45 17.13 -5.37
CA PHE A 131 -0.42 18.20 -5.87
C PHE A 131 -0.22 18.41 -7.38
N ILE A 132 1.03 18.58 -7.82
CA ILE A 132 1.35 18.86 -9.22
C ILE A 132 1.01 17.64 -10.09
N LEU A 133 1.45 16.44 -9.67
CA LEU A 133 1.24 15.22 -10.44
C LEU A 133 -0.25 14.85 -10.56
N SER A 134 -0.97 14.85 -9.44
CA SER A 134 -2.39 14.49 -9.41
C SER A 134 -3.25 15.53 -10.12
N GLY A 135 -2.96 16.83 -9.93
CA GLY A 135 -3.64 17.90 -10.64
C GLY A 135 -3.44 17.79 -12.17
N ALA A 136 -2.22 17.50 -12.62
CA ALA A 136 -1.92 17.33 -14.04
C ALA A 136 -2.64 16.12 -14.66
N ILE A 137 -2.69 14.98 -13.98
CA ILE A 137 -3.41 13.78 -14.45
C ILE A 137 -4.91 14.07 -14.54
N ASN A 138 -5.51 14.61 -13.48
CA ASN A 138 -6.94 14.95 -13.47
C ASN A 138 -7.28 15.99 -14.56
N PHE A 139 -6.42 16.97 -14.78
CA PHE A 139 -6.57 17.93 -15.87
C PHE A 139 -6.55 17.26 -17.25
N ALA A 140 -5.62 16.34 -17.49
CA ALA A 140 -5.48 15.66 -18.77
C ALA A 140 -6.73 14.83 -19.10
N ILE A 141 -7.22 14.05 -18.13
CA ILE A 141 -8.45 13.25 -18.26
C ILE A 141 -9.65 14.17 -18.52
N ALA A 142 -9.81 15.21 -17.70
CA ALA A 142 -10.91 16.17 -17.84
C ALA A 142 -10.87 16.92 -19.18
N TYR A 143 -9.68 17.32 -19.63
CA TYR A 143 -9.49 17.96 -20.93
C TYR A 143 -9.91 17.01 -22.06
N ALA A 144 -9.41 15.77 -22.04
CA ALA A 144 -9.77 14.77 -23.03
C ALA A 144 -11.28 14.52 -23.04
N MET A 145 -11.90 14.31 -21.88
CA MET A 145 -13.34 14.06 -21.78
C MET A 145 -14.17 15.27 -22.23
N TYR A 146 -13.96 16.45 -21.63
CA TYR A 146 -14.83 17.60 -21.86
C TYR A 146 -14.62 18.29 -23.22
N LYS A 147 -13.45 18.15 -23.85
CA LYS A 147 -13.19 18.70 -25.20
C LYS A 147 -13.58 17.77 -26.34
N THR A 148 -13.64 16.45 -26.12
CA THR A 148 -13.98 15.49 -27.18
C THR A 148 -15.49 15.18 -27.25
N ILE A 149 -16.25 15.51 -26.22
CA ILE A 149 -17.71 15.34 -26.21
C ILE A 149 -18.38 16.32 -27.19
N ASN A 150 -19.30 15.81 -28.01
CA ASN A 150 -20.17 16.61 -28.85
C ASN A 150 -21.21 17.34 -27.98
N SER A 151 -20.91 18.59 -27.63
CA SER A 151 -21.71 19.45 -26.75
C SER A 151 -23.15 19.60 -27.21
N ASP A 152 -23.39 19.57 -28.52
CA ASP A 152 -24.71 19.74 -29.12
C ASP A 152 -25.68 18.59 -28.77
N LYS A 153 -25.14 17.40 -28.47
CA LYS A 153 -25.95 16.21 -28.12
C LYS A 153 -25.99 15.96 -26.62
N HIS A 154 -24.89 16.21 -25.92
CA HIS A 154 -24.75 15.92 -24.49
C HIS A 154 -24.05 17.08 -23.77
N PRO A 155 -24.80 18.11 -23.36
CA PRO A 155 -24.22 19.27 -22.67
C PRO A 155 -23.58 18.86 -21.34
N ILE A 156 -22.52 19.56 -20.96
CA ILE A 156 -21.82 19.34 -19.70
C ILE A 156 -22.64 20.01 -18.60
N ARG A 157 -23.09 19.22 -17.63
CA ARG A 157 -23.97 19.66 -16.56
C ARG A 157 -23.32 19.44 -15.21
N LEU A 158 -23.66 20.27 -14.23
CA LEU A 158 -23.09 20.13 -12.89
C LEU A 158 -23.61 18.87 -12.20
N PHE A 159 -24.93 18.66 -12.19
CA PHE A 159 -25.53 17.54 -11.46
C PHE A 159 -26.10 16.45 -12.35
N GLN A 160 -26.69 16.79 -13.50
CA GLN A 160 -27.43 15.82 -14.31
C GLN A 160 -26.54 14.92 -15.17
N PHE A 161 -26.97 13.65 -15.31
CA PHE A 161 -26.40 12.67 -16.24
C PHE A 161 -26.71 13.02 -17.70
N PRO A 162 -25.92 12.54 -18.68
CA PRO A 162 -24.79 11.60 -18.55
C PRO A 162 -23.44 12.24 -18.16
N ASN A 163 -23.24 13.53 -18.41
CA ASN A 163 -21.95 14.21 -18.23
C ASN A 163 -21.96 15.10 -16.97
N THR A 164 -22.02 14.46 -15.80
CA THR A 164 -22.10 15.15 -14.50
C THR A 164 -20.71 15.48 -13.95
N ILE A 165 -20.41 16.77 -13.80
CA ILE A 165 -19.15 17.22 -13.16
C ILE A 165 -19.13 16.81 -11.68
N ALA A 166 -20.27 16.89 -10.99
CA ALA A 166 -20.34 16.58 -9.56
C ALA A 166 -20.13 15.09 -9.27
N GLY A 167 -20.70 14.21 -10.11
CA GLY A 167 -20.51 12.77 -10.00
C GLY A 167 -19.05 12.37 -10.29
N ASP A 168 -18.46 12.95 -11.33
CA ASP A 168 -17.06 12.75 -11.67
C ASP A 168 -16.11 13.21 -10.54
N ALA A 169 -16.33 14.41 -9.98
CA ALA A 169 -15.58 14.89 -8.82
C ALA A 169 -15.75 14.01 -7.57
N ALA A 170 -16.94 13.43 -7.35
CA ALA A 170 -17.18 12.50 -6.25
C ALA A 170 -16.37 11.21 -6.44
N LEU A 171 -16.40 10.64 -7.65
CA LEU A 171 -15.67 9.41 -7.99
C LEU A 171 -14.16 9.60 -7.83
N THR A 172 -13.63 10.72 -8.32
CA THR A 172 -12.21 11.08 -8.17
C THR A 172 -11.75 10.98 -6.71
N VAL A 173 -12.55 11.44 -5.74
CA VAL A 173 -12.13 11.38 -4.32
C VAL A 173 -11.86 9.96 -3.87
N PHE A 174 -12.76 9.03 -4.18
CA PHE A 174 -12.63 7.66 -3.71
C PHE A 174 -11.52 6.91 -4.45
N ILE A 175 -11.48 7.03 -5.78
CA ILE A 175 -10.45 6.36 -6.59
C ILE A 175 -9.06 6.89 -6.22
N GLN A 176 -8.89 8.21 -6.18
CA GLN A 176 -7.61 8.85 -5.84
C GLN A 176 -7.18 8.47 -4.42
N CYS A 177 -8.07 8.50 -3.43
CA CYS A 177 -7.73 8.09 -2.06
C CYS A 177 -7.24 6.63 -2.00
N VAL A 178 -7.91 5.71 -2.70
CA VAL A 178 -7.52 4.30 -2.73
C VAL A 178 -6.16 4.12 -3.40
N ILE A 179 -5.97 4.68 -4.59
CA ILE A 179 -4.71 4.57 -5.34
C ILE A 179 -3.56 5.18 -4.53
N THR A 180 -3.74 6.40 -4.03
CA THR A 180 -2.72 7.11 -3.24
C THR A 180 -2.36 6.32 -1.98
N TRP A 181 -3.33 5.76 -1.28
CA TRP A 181 -3.08 4.92 -0.10
C TRP A 181 -2.13 3.76 -0.38
N PHE A 182 -2.34 3.05 -1.50
CA PHE A 182 -1.49 1.92 -1.90
C PHE A 182 -0.12 2.37 -2.43
N ILE A 183 -0.06 3.49 -3.17
CA ILE A 183 1.22 4.06 -3.61
C ILE A 183 2.07 4.44 -2.39
N GLU A 184 1.51 5.16 -1.43
CA GLU A 184 2.24 5.57 -0.21
C GLU A 184 2.65 4.39 0.65
N LEU A 185 1.80 3.36 0.74
CA LEU A 185 2.17 2.09 1.38
C LEU A 185 3.46 1.52 0.75
N ILE A 186 3.59 1.54 -0.58
CA ILE A 186 4.75 0.96 -1.26
C ILE A 186 5.97 1.88 -1.15
N LEU A 187 5.79 3.19 -1.39
CA LEU A 187 6.88 4.18 -1.40
C LEU A 187 7.51 4.34 -0.02
N VAL A 188 6.70 4.60 1.02
CA VAL A 188 7.21 4.78 2.39
C VAL A 188 7.93 3.52 2.87
N ASN A 189 7.38 2.33 2.59
CA ASN A 189 8.04 1.08 2.97
C ASN A 189 9.37 0.89 2.24
N ARG A 190 9.46 1.26 0.96
CA ARG A 190 10.71 1.18 0.20
C ARG A 190 11.74 2.16 0.74
N ASP A 191 11.34 3.39 1.05
CA ASP A 191 12.25 4.46 1.44
C ASP A 191 12.76 4.30 2.89
N ILE A 192 11.97 3.67 3.76
CA ILE A 192 12.45 3.20 5.07
C ILE A 192 13.46 2.06 4.90
N ARG A 193 13.20 1.10 3.99
CA ARG A 193 14.12 -0.03 3.76
C ARG A 193 15.45 0.41 3.18
N SER A 194 15.47 1.43 2.32
CA SER A 194 16.72 2.02 1.82
C SER A 194 17.43 2.88 2.86
N GLY A 195 16.82 3.13 4.02
CA GLY A 195 17.36 4.02 5.04
C GLY A 195 17.35 5.49 4.61
N HIS A 196 16.54 5.85 3.61
CA HIS A 196 16.43 7.25 3.17
C HIS A 196 15.66 8.10 4.17
N ILE A 197 14.75 7.50 4.92
CA ILE A 197 13.84 8.22 5.81
C ILE A 197 13.74 7.50 7.14
N GLN A 198 13.78 8.28 8.22
CA GLN A 198 13.58 7.78 9.57
C GLN A 198 12.08 7.60 9.83
N PRO A 199 11.67 6.49 10.46
CA PRO A 199 10.31 6.33 10.93
C PRO A 199 10.01 7.29 12.08
N ILE A 200 8.73 7.60 12.31
CA ILE A 200 8.31 8.51 13.38
C ILE A 200 8.10 7.69 14.66
N GLY A 201 8.91 7.93 15.69
CA GLY A 201 8.88 7.18 16.96
C GLY A 201 8.27 7.94 18.14
N PHE A 202 8.14 9.26 18.05
CA PHE A 202 7.72 10.09 19.18
C PHE A 202 6.23 10.02 19.53
N ILE A 203 5.38 9.51 18.62
CA ILE A 203 3.95 9.41 18.87
C ILE A 203 3.69 8.15 19.70
N PRO A 204 3.06 8.25 20.88
CA PRO A 204 2.75 7.07 21.70
C PRO A 204 1.70 6.18 21.03
N GLU A 205 1.79 4.88 21.27
CA GLU A 205 0.76 3.94 20.80
C GLU A 205 -0.61 4.29 21.42
N PRO A 206 -1.68 4.36 20.62
CA PRO A 206 -3.01 4.59 21.16
C PRO A 206 -3.51 3.39 21.98
N ALA A 207 -4.23 3.68 23.07
CA ALA A 207 -4.87 2.67 23.91
C ALA A 207 -6.23 2.20 23.35
N ASN A 208 -6.90 3.03 22.54
CA ASN A 208 -8.25 2.76 22.06
C ASN A 208 -8.27 1.63 21.02
N ALA A 209 -9.08 0.58 21.23
CA ALA A 209 -9.17 -0.59 20.36
C ALA A 209 -9.50 -0.23 18.90
N LEU A 210 -10.43 0.69 18.66
CA LEU A 210 -10.77 1.12 17.29
C LEU A 210 -9.60 1.80 16.58
N LEU A 211 -8.87 2.64 17.30
CA LEU A 211 -7.71 3.36 16.75
C LEU A 211 -6.54 2.38 16.54
N ARG A 212 -6.35 1.42 17.44
CA ARG A 212 -5.39 0.32 17.28
C ARG A 212 -5.74 -0.56 16.09
N TRP A 213 -7.00 -0.93 15.88
CA TRP A 213 -7.46 -1.66 14.70
C TRP A 213 -7.19 -0.86 13.41
N PHE A 214 -7.55 0.43 13.41
CA PHE A 214 -7.34 1.32 12.28
C PHE A 214 -5.85 1.45 11.94
N LEU A 215 -4.99 1.58 12.95
CA LEU A 215 -3.53 1.67 12.81
C LEU A 215 -2.84 0.30 12.70
N LEU A 216 -3.61 -0.79 12.61
CA LEU A 216 -3.10 -2.17 12.46
C LEU A 216 -2.16 -2.60 13.62
N LEU A 217 -2.43 -2.11 14.83
CA LEU A 217 -1.72 -2.41 16.09
C LEU A 217 -2.34 -3.56 16.88
N ASP A 218 -3.54 -4.04 16.51
CA ASP A 218 -4.22 -5.18 17.17
C ASP A 218 -3.59 -6.53 16.80
N ARG A 219 -2.27 -6.63 17.00
CA ARG A 219 -1.50 -7.88 17.02
C ARG A 219 -1.41 -8.38 18.46
N LEU A 220 -2.54 -8.58 19.14
CA LEU A 220 -2.46 -9.28 20.41
C LEU A 220 -2.20 -10.76 20.12
N PRO A 221 -1.07 -11.34 20.61
CA PRO A 221 -0.89 -12.77 20.58
C PRO A 221 -2.05 -13.39 21.36
N ALA A 222 -2.51 -14.57 20.92
CA ALA A 222 -3.49 -15.33 21.68
C ALA A 222 -2.85 -15.66 23.05
N THR A 223 -3.09 -14.82 24.04
CA THR A 223 -2.86 -15.15 25.44
C THR A 223 -3.56 -16.48 25.66
N GLY A 224 -2.76 -17.46 26.06
CA GLY A 224 -3.14 -18.85 26.13
C GLY A 224 -4.54 -18.99 26.68
N SER A 225 -5.34 -19.79 25.97
CA SER A 225 -6.46 -20.48 26.57
C SER A 225 -5.91 -21.28 27.75
N SER A 226 -5.84 -20.61 28.91
CA SER A 226 -5.63 -21.23 30.20
C SER A 226 -6.63 -22.35 30.31
N GLY A 227 -6.10 -23.56 30.50
CA GLY A 227 -6.89 -24.76 30.64
C GLY A 227 -7.96 -24.56 31.70
N SER A 228 -9.22 -24.70 31.28
CA SER A 228 -10.31 -25.01 32.17
C SER A 228 -10.05 -26.40 32.74
N GLY A 229 -9.28 -26.45 33.84
CA GLY A 229 -9.15 -27.63 34.68
C GLY A 229 -10.52 -27.94 35.29
N ASN A 230 -11.21 -28.91 34.70
CA ASN A 230 -12.45 -29.44 35.23
C ASN A 230 -12.08 -30.55 36.24
N ASN A 231 -11.79 -30.15 37.48
CA ASN A 231 -11.75 -31.07 38.61
C ASN A 231 -13.19 -31.34 39.04
N GLY A 232 -13.77 -32.41 38.49
CA GLY A 232 -14.96 -33.05 39.04
C GLY A 232 -14.53 -34.23 39.89
N GLU A 233 -14.61 -34.05 41.20
CA GLU A 233 -14.55 -35.11 42.21
C GLU A 233 -15.60 -36.19 41.92
N THR A 234 -15.19 -37.46 41.91
CA THR A 234 -16.07 -38.54 42.34
C THR A 234 -15.31 -39.49 43.25
N SER A 235 -15.67 -39.42 44.52
CA SER A 235 -15.31 -40.28 45.64
C SER A 235 -15.52 -41.77 45.32
N GLY A 236 -14.55 -42.61 45.68
CA GLY A 236 -14.61 -44.06 45.48
C GLY A 236 -13.58 -44.82 46.32
N SER A 237 -13.89 -44.94 47.61
CA SER A 237 -13.39 -45.91 48.61
C SER A 237 -12.65 -47.16 48.09
N GLY A 238 -11.48 -47.45 48.69
CA GLY A 238 -11.28 -48.77 49.32
C GLY A 238 -10.00 -49.55 48.99
N SER A 239 -9.10 -49.57 49.97
CA SER A 239 -8.29 -50.71 50.44
C SER A 239 -7.14 -51.26 49.58
N GLY A 240 -5.91 -51.20 50.12
CA GLY A 240 -4.77 -51.94 49.57
C GLY A 240 -3.41 -51.62 50.19
N ASN A 241 -3.19 -52.10 51.41
CA ASN A 241 -1.93 -52.52 52.04
C ASN A 241 -0.63 -51.70 51.95
N ALA A 242 -0.15 -51.39 53.15
CA ALA A 242 1.19 -50.96 53.50
C ALA A 242 2.27 -51.99 53.14
N SER A 243 3.45 -51.51 52.72
CA SER A 243 4.77 -52.09 53.04
C SER A 243 5.87 -51.08 52.74
N GLY A 244 6.51 -50.59 53.82
CA GLY A 244 7.97 -50.46 53.94
C GLY A 244 8.76 -49.52 53.04
N GLY A 245 9.55 -48.64 53.69
CA GLY A 245 10.80 -48.14 53.12
C GLY A 245 10.98 -46.65 53.30
N ASP A 246 11.65 -46.28 54.37
CA ASP A 246 12.19 -44.95 54.62
C ASP A 246 13.25 -44.58 53.56
N ASP A 247 13.56 -43.28 53.49
CA ASP A 247 14.70 -42.63 52.78
C ASP A 247 14.45 -42.04 51.36
N GLU A 248 13.88 -40.82 51.30
CA GLU A 248 14.25 -39.76 50.34
C GLU A 248 13.75 -38.41 50.93
N ILE A 249 14.44 -37.81 51.90
CA ILE A 249 15.52 -36.83 51.72
C ILE A 249 15.38 -36.02 50.42
N PHE A 250 14.83 -34.81 50.56
CA PHE A 250 15.32 -33.59 49.89
C PHE A 250 15.65 -33.74 48.39
N ARG A 251 14.63 -33.71 47.51
CA ARG A 251 14.86 -33.42 46.09
C ARG A 251 14.93 -31.89 45.87
N PRO A 252 16.08 -31.34 45.45
CA PRO A 252 16.24 -29.92 45.22
C PRO A 252 15.45 -29.45 43.99
N LEU A 253 14.93 -28.24 44.10
CA LEU A 253 14.18 -27.47 43.11
C LEU A 253 15.10 -26.98 41.97
N SER A 254 15.91 -27.87 41.38
CA SER A 254 16.93 -27.55 40.38
C SER A 254 17.20 -28.76 39.49
N ALA A 255 16.17 -29.23 38.77
CA ALA A 255 16.41 -30.06 37.61
C ALA A 255 16.80 -29.14 36.44
N PRO A 256 17.91 -29.39 35.73
CA PRO A 256 18.21 -28.72 34.47
C PRO A 256 17.06 -29.00 33.51
N HIS A 257 16.53 -27.96 32.88
CA HIS A 257 15.55 -28.12 31.82
C HIS A 257 16.14 -29.04 30.74
N ASP A 258 15.57 -30.23 30.59
CA ASP A 258 15.97 -31.18 29.56
C ASP A 258 15.85 -30.52 28.18
N ALA A 259 16.98 -30.43 27.47
CA ALA A 259 17.09 -29.96 26.08
C ALA A 259 16.32 -30.83 25.06
N ASN A 260 15.55 -31.82 25.54
CA ASN A 260 14.76 -32.76 24.75
C ASN A 260 13.25 -32.63 24.96
N CYS A 261 12.77 -31.60 25.66
CA CYS A 261 11.35 -31.24 25.60
C CYS A 261 11.05 -30.56 24.25
N ARG A 262 11.06 -31.38 23.20
CA ARG A 262 10.59 -31.10 21.85
C ARG A 262 9.06 -31.01 21.90
N CYS A 263 8.56 -29.97 22.56
CA CYS A 263 7.21 -29.48 22.38
C CYS A 263 7.16 -28.82 21.00
N ASP A 264 7.18 -29.63 19.94
CA ASP A 264 6.79 -29.30 18.56
C ASP A 264 5.29 -28.98 18.53
N LYS A 265 4.83 -28.07 19.40
CA LYS A 265 3.45 -27.62 19.48
C LYS A 265 3.30 -26.45 18.53
N HIS A 266 3.10 -26.82 17.26
CA HIS A 266 2.52 -25.97 16.21
C HIS A 266 3.15 -24.58 16.09
N VAL A 267 4.42 -24.54 15.70
CA VAL A 267 4.78 -23.56 14.67
C VAL A 267 4.10 -24.08 13.41
N GLU A 268 2.83 -23.72 13.20
CA GLU A 268 2.20 -23.91 11.88
C GLU A 268 3.22 -23.37 10.87
N PRO A 269 3.75 -24.22 9.96
CA PRO A 269 4.67 -23.76 8.95
C PRO A 269 3.89 -22.73 8.15
N TYR A 270 4.22 -21.48 8.43
CA TYR A 270 3.69 -20.32 7.77
C TYR A 270 4.02 -20.53 6.30
N GLU A 271 3.02 -20.71 5.44
CA GLU A 271 3.20 -20.66 3.99
C GLU A 271 3.11 -19.17 3.58
N PRO A 272 4.23 -18.44 3.49
CA PRO A 272 4.25 -17.14 2.85
C PRO A 272 3.79 -17.34 1.40
N GLY A 273 2.54 -17.02 1.11
CA GLY A 273 1.98 -17.21 -0.23
C GLY A 273 0.49 -17.54 -0.29
N SER A 274 -0.15 -17.84 0.84
CA SER A 274 -1.60 -18.10 0.82
C SER A 274 -2.38 -16.86 0.35
N LEU A 275 -2.98 -16.96 -0.85
CA LEU A 275 -3.75 -15.88 -1.51
C LEU A 275 -4.84 -15.29 -0.60
N LYS A 276 -5.46 -16.12 0.25
CA LYS A 276 -6.49 -15.69 1.20
C LYS A 276 -5.97 -14.61 2.16
N HIS A 277 -4.72 -14.74 2.62
CA HIS A 277 -4.11 -13.76 3.51
C HIS A 277 -3.85 -12.43 2.78
N TRP A 278 -3.38 -12.51 1.55
CA TRP A 278 -3.16 -11.35 0.70
C TRP A 278 -4.45 -10.59 0.39
N MET A 279 -5.51 -11.31 0.02
CA MET A 279 -6.83 -10.71 -0.21
C MET A 279 -7.36 -10.02 1.05
N PHE A 280 -7.28 -10.69 2.20
CA PHE A 280 -7.73 -10.10 3.46
C PHE A 280 -6.95 -8.83 3.81
N PHE A 281 -5.63 -8.84 3.60
CA PHE A 281 -4.81 -7.64 3.76
C PHE A 281 -5.25 -6.51 2.83
N LEU A 282 -5.41 -6.79 1.52
CA LEU A 282 -5.82 -5.81 0.53
C LEU A 282 -7.19 -5.20 0.86
N VAL A 283 -8.17 -6.03 1.20
CA VAL A 283 -9.51 -5.57 1.62
C VAL A 283 -9.40 -4.71 2.88
N SER A 284 -8.55 -5.09 3.83
CA SER A 284 -8.33 -4.30 5.03
C SER A 284 -7.73 -2.92 4.70
N GLN A 285 -6.79 -2.84 3.76
CA GLN A 285 -6.23 -1.56 3.29
C GLN A 285 -7.27 -0.72 2.54
N LEU A 286 -8.05 -1.37 1.66
CA LEU A 286 -9.11 -0.73 0.90
C LEU A 286 -10.15 -0.07 1.82
N ILE A 287 -10.61 -0.77 2.87
CA ILE A 287 -11.57 -0.22 3.84
C ILE A 287 -11.00 1.04 4.50
N ARG A 288 -9.73 1.04 4.92
CA ARG A 288 -9.11 2.21 5.55
C ARG A 288 -8.98 3.39 4.59
N ALA A 289 -8.55 3.12 3.36
CA ALA A 289 -8.46 4.14 2.33
C ALA A 289 -9.83 4.76 2.03
N LEU A 290 -10.89 3.94 1.96
CA LEU A 290 -12.27 4.42 1.77
C LEU A 290 -12.79 5.21 2.97
N MET A 291 -12.47 4.82 4.21
CA MET A 291 -12.84 5.60 5.40
C MET A 291 -12.24 7.01 5.35
N LEU A 292 -10.95 7.13 4.98
CA LEU A 292 -10.32 8.43 4.78
C LEU A 292 -10.88 9.17 3.56
N GLY A 293 -11.24 8.43 2.51
CA GLY A 293 -11.92 8.98 1.32
C GLY A 293 -13.29 9.59 1.66
N VAL A 294 -14.07 8.99 2.54
CA VAL A 294 -15.34 9.57 3.02
C VAL A 294 -15.08 10.88 3.75
N LEU A 295 -14.05 10.96 4.61
CA LEU A 295 -13.71 12.19 5.31
C LEU A 295 -13.25 13.28 4.33
N ALA A 296 -12.41 12.93 3.35
CA ALA A 296 -11.97 13.84 2.30
C ALA A 296 -13.13 14.31 1.41
N PHE A 297 -14.08 13.42 1.10
CA PHE A 297 -15.29 13.75 0.33
C PHE A 297 -16.12 14.80 1.06
N LEU A 298 -16.43 14.57 2.33
CA LEU A 298 -17.20 15.51 3.14
C LEU A 298 -16.53 16.89 3.25
N LEU A 299 -15.19 16.91 3.28
CA LEU A 299 -14.42 18.13 3.41
C LEU A 299 -14.28 18.91 2.10
N VAL A 300 -13.97 18.23 1.00
CA VAL A 300 -13.52 18.88 -0.25
C VAL A 300 -14.63 18.98 -1.28
N TRP A 301 -15.52 17.99 -1.37
CA TRP A 301 -16.54 17.93 -2.42
C TRP A 301 -17.55 19.08 -2.32
N GLY A 302 -18.12 19.32 -1.14
CA GLY A 302 -19.13 20.37 -0.93
C GLY A 302 -18.65 21.77 -1.33
N PRO A 303 -17.52 22.26 -0.80
CA PRO A 303 -16.95 23.54 -1.21
C PRO A 303 -16.63 23.61 -2.71
N ALA A 304 -16.10 22.52 -3.29
CA ALA A 304 -15.77 22.45 -4.71
C ALA A 304 -17.02 22.61 -5.61
N ILE A 305 -18.11 21.91 -5.29
CA ILE A 305 -19.38 22.06 -5.99
C ILE A 305 -19.97 23.46 -5.80
N GLY A 306 -19.89 24.01 -4.59
CA GLY A 306 -20.33 25.39 -4.32
C GLY A 306 -19.57 26.46 -5.10
N ILE A 307 -18.28 26.24 -5.40
CA ILE A 307 -17.52 27.12 -6.28
C ILE A 307 -18.01 26.97 -7.73
N MET A 308 -18.28 25.73 -8.17
CA MET A 308 -18.77 25.48 -9.54
C MET A 308 -20.16 26.08 -9.79
N THR A 309 -21.05 26.08 -8.80
CA THR A 309 -22.36 26.76 -8.94
C THR A 309 -22.23 28.27 -9.07
N ALA A 310 -21.13 28.88 -8.62
CA ALA A 310 -20.87 30.31 -8.78
C ALA A 310 -20.29 30.65 -10.17
N VAL A 311 -19.65 29.69 -10.85
CA VAL A 311 -19.00 29.88 -12.16
C VAL A 311 -19.91 29.48 -13.32
N GLY A 312 -20.77 28.48 -13.12
CA GLY A 312 -21.63 27.95 -14.19
C GLY A 312 -22.86 28.82 -14.47
N ASP A 313 -23.39 28.69 -15.68
CA ASP A 313 -24.61 29.38 -16.09
C ASP A 313 -25.85 28.59 -15.65
N HIS A 314 -26.69 29.21 -14.83
CA HIS A 314 -27.86 28.55 -14.26
C HIS A 314 -29.05 28.58 -15.24
N HIS A 315 -29.43 27.40 -15.75
CA HIS A 315 -30.55 27.21 -16.66
C HIS A 315 -31.39 25.99 -16.27
N ASN A 316 -32.71 26.16 -16.24
CA ASN A 316 -33.67 25.08 -15.99
C ASN A 316 -33.39 24.24 -14.72
N GLY A 317 -32.84 24.86 -13.67
CA GLY A 317 -32.55 24.21 -12.39
C GLY A 317 -31.24 23.41 -12.34
N ASP A 318 -30.34 23.58 -13.31
CA ASP A 318 -28.98 23.04 -13.28
C ASP A 318 -27.98 24.09 -13.78
N TRP A 319 -26.69 23.85 -13.56
CA TRP A 319 -25.59 24.70 -14.00
C TRP A 319 -24.92 24.07 -15.22
N TRP A 320 -24.77 24.88 -16.26
CA TRP A 320 -24.26 24.47 -17.56
C TRP A 320 -22.86 25.03 -17.78
N PHE A 321 -22.06 24.27 -18.51
CA PHE A 321 -20.71 24.67 -18.90
C PHE A 321 -20.52 24.39 -20.40
N ASP A 322 -20.20 25.44 -21.14
CA ASP A 322 -19.86 25.30 -22.56
C ASP A 322 -18.60 24.44 -22.74
N SER A 323 -18.55 23.61 -23.78
CA SER A 323 -17.33 22.83 -24.06
C SER A 323 -16.15 23.68 -24.53
N SER A 324 -16.40 24.91 -24.98
CA SER A 324 -15.32 25.89 -25.21
C SER A 324 -14.69 26.36 -23.89
N SER A 325 -15.44 26.29 -22.78
CA SER A 325 -14.98 26.70 -21.46
C SER A 325 -13.81 25.84 -20.98
N TRP A 326 -12.89 26.50 -20.29
CA TRP A 326 -11.80 25.85 -19.57
C TRP A 326 -12.14 25.58 -18.11
N ALA A 327 -13.33 25.99 -17.66
CA ALA A 327 -13.73 25.86 -16.25
C ALA A 327 -13.70 24.39 -15.78
N PRO A 328 -14.28 23.40 -16.49
CA PRO A 328 -14.26 22.02 -16.01
C PRO A 328 -12.85 21.40 -15.96
N PRO A 329 -11.97 21.54 -16.98
CA PRO A 329 -10.58 21.09 -16.88
C PRO A 329 -9.79 21.77 -15.76
N ILE A 330 -9.87 23.12 -15.63
CA ILE A 330 -9.16 23.86 -14.58
C ILE A 330 -9.66 23.47 -13.20
N PHE A 331 -10.99 23.30 -13.05
CA PHE A 331 -11.59 22.79 -11.83
C PHE A 331 -10.97 21.44 -11.43
N LYS A 332 -10.88 20.50 -12.37
CA LYS A 332 -10.29 19.18 -12.14
C LYS A 332 -8.80 19.24 -11.78
N LEU A 333 -8.05 20.14 -12.40
CA LEU A 333 -6.64 20.39 -12.03
C LEU A 333 -6.52 20.78 -10.56
N ILE A 334 -7.26 21.81 -10.16
CA ILE A 334 -7.19 22.35 -8.80
C ILE A 334 -7.76 21.34 -7.81
N TYR A 335 -8.89 20.71 -8.13
CA TYR A 335 -9.54 19.75 -7.26
C TYR A 335 -8.67 18.52 -6.98
N GLY A 336 -8.13 17.89 -8.02
CA GLY A 336 -7.24 16.74 -7.88
C GLY A 336 -5.95 17.09 -7.14
N GLY A 337 -5.37 18.26 -7.45
CA GLY A 337 -4.19 18.77 -6.77
C GLY A 337 -4.44 19.02 -5.28
N VAL A 338 -5.46 19.80 -4.93
CA VAL A 338 -5.81 20.11 -3.52
C VAL A 338 -6.11 18.83 -2.74
N LEU A 339 -6.85 17.89 -3.34
CA LEU A 339 -7.14 16.61 -2.72
C LEU A 339 -5.84 15.84 -2.41
N ALA A 340 -4.89 15.76 -3.34
CA ALA A 340 -3.60 15.12 -3.12
C ALA A 340 -2.77 15.84 -2.06
N LEU A 341 -2.70 17.17 -2.10
CA LEU A 341 -1.97 17.98 -1.12
C LEU A 341 -2.48 17.74 0.31
N LEU A 342 -3.79 17.54 0.48
CA LEU A 342 -4.39 17.28 1.78
C LEU A 342 -4.24 15.83 2.22
N THR A 343 -4.38 14.87 1.31
CA THR A 343 -4.45 13.45 1.68
C THR A 343 -3.09 12.76 1.71
N THR A 344 -2.18 13.05 0.78
CA THR A 344 -0.89 12.36 0.67
C THR A 344 -0.02 12.55 1.93
N PRO A 345 0.19 13.77 2.46
CA PRO A 345 0.98 13.95 3.68
C PRO A 345 0.42 13.17 4.88
N LEU A 346 -0.92 13.10 5.00
CA LEU A 346 -1.57 12.35 6.07
C LEU A 346 -1.33 10.84 5.94
N PHE A 347 -1.34 10.30 4.72
CA PHE A 347 -1.07 8.89 4.47
C PHE A 347 0.41 8.55 4.73
N VAL A 348 1.32 9.43 4.32
CA VAL A 348 2.77 9.28 4.60
C VAL A 348 3.01 9.27 6.11
N ILE A 349 2.46 10.24 6.84
CA ILE A 349 2.56 10.29 8.32
C ILE A 349 2.01 9.00 8.92
N PHE A 350 0.82 8.56 8.49
CA PHE A 350 0.23 7.31 8.97
C PHE A 350 1.20 6.13 8.82
N TRP A 351 1.82 5.98 7.64
CA TRP A 351 2.76 4.88 7.38
C TRP A 351 4.07 5.02 8.16
N LEU A 352 4.63 6.22 8.26
CA LEU A 352 5.87 6.48 9.00
C LEU A 352 5.71 6.19 10.50
N VAL A 353 4.61 6.63 11.10
CA VAL A 353 4.29 6.40 12.52
C VAL A 353 4.08 4.90 12.77
N ARG A 354 3.32 4.26 11.88
CA ARG A 354 3.08 2.82 11.97
C ARG A 354 4.38 2.00 11.91
N CYS A 355 5.31 2.35 11.03
CA CYS A 355 6.61 1.70 10.95
C CYS A 355 7.45 1.97 12.20
N GLY A 356 7.37 3.17 12.78
CA GLY A 356 8.03 3.51 14.05
C GLY A 356 7.59 2.59 15.19
N TRP A 357 6.28 2.40 15.38
CA TRP A 357 5.76 1.47 16.38
C TRP A 357 6.19 0.02 16.13
N ALA A 358 6.20 -0.42 14.87
CA ALA A 358 6.64 -1.77 14.54
C ALA A 358 8.11 -2.01 14.91
N LEU A 359 8.97 -1.00 14.73
CA LEU A 359 10.38 -1.08 15.12
C LEU A 359 10.57 -1.08 16.63
N GLN A 360 9.89 -0.18 17.35
CA GLN A 360 9.96 -0.12 18.81
C GLN A 360 9.42 -1.39 19.48
N ALA A 361 8.38 -2.02 18.91
CA ALA A 361 7.88 -3.30 19.40
C ALA A 361 8.90 -4.44 19.23
N ASN A 362 9.64 -4.45 18.11
CA ASN A 362 10.69 -5.43 17.89
C ASN A 362 11.89 -5.23 18.84
N GLN A 363 12.28 -3.97 19.11
CA GLN A 363 13.35 -3.66 20.06
C GLN A 363 13.01 -4.17 21.46
N ARG A 364 11.81 -3.86 21.97
CA ARG A 364 11.33 -4.36 23.28
C ARG A 364 11.40 -5.88 23.39
N HIS A 365 11.04 -6.62 22.34
CA HIS A 365 11.13 -8.07 22.34
C HIS A 365 12.57 -8.60 22.35
N LEU A 366 13.53 -7.88 21.79
CA LEU A 366 14.94 -8.28 21.85
C LEU A 366 15.52 -8.04 23.24
N ASP A 367 15.16 -6.92 23.87
CA ASP A 367 15.59 -6.57 25.24
C ASP A 367 15.03 -7.54 26.29
N GLU A 368 13.83 -8.08 26.07
CA GLU A 368 13.23 -9.12 26.94
C GLU A 368 13.91 -10.49 26.82
N VAL A 369 14.60 -10.76 25.71
CA VAL A 369 15.23 -12.06 25.42
C VAL A 369 16.72 -12.07 25.77
N SER A 370 17.38 -10.91 25.80
CA SER A 370 18.78 -10.74 26.23
C SER A 370 18.94 -10.74 27.74
#